data_AF-A0A971HQ51-F1
#
_entry.id   AF-A0A971HQ51-F1
#
_cell.length_a   1.000
_cell.length_b   1.000
_cell.length_c   1.000
_cell.angle_alpha   90.00
_cell.angle_beta   90.00
_cell.angle_gamma   90.00
#
_symmetry.space_group_name_H-M   'P 1'
#
loop_
_entity.id
_entity.type
_entity.pdbx_description
1 polymer ?
#
loop_
_entity_poly.entity_id
_entity_poly.type
_entity_poly.pdbx_seq_one_letter_code
_entity_poly.pdbx_strand_id
1 'polypeptide(L)'
;MAKQNNIVFSDSIIFMDVWDLSNGCCEICGIKLDLSKRGCFCDDAPEVDHIIPFTRGGHHAIYNTQILCRSCNQKKGNKLLLSELEKAKNRWPTELTLVDLKKPDTKYSTNKSGVTGVSQFRKGNNLGKWKSKIIYDGVETVRLFNTFEEAVFFRKEMEKKYNV
;
A
#
# COMPACT_ATOMS: atom_id res chain seq x y z
N MET A 1 2.39 -23.86 -19.23
CA MET A 1 2.72 -23.96 -17.79
C MET A 1 2.91 -22.55 -17.26
N ALA A 2 1.87 -21.95 -16.68
CA ALA A 2 1.96 -20.62 -16.12
C ALA A 2 2.74 -20.71 -14.80
N LYS A 3 3.84 -19.96 -14.68
CA LYS A 3 4.60 -19.87 -13.43
C LYS A 3 3.64 -19.38 -12.35
N GLN A 4 3.49 -20.17 -11.29
CA GLN A 4 2.93 -19.72 -10.03
C GLN A 4 3.82 -18.57 -9.53
N ASN A 5 3.34 -17.34 -9.65
CA ASN A 5 4.00 -16.19 -9.09
C ASN A 5 3.84 -16.27 -7.57
N ASN A 6 4.94 -16.58 -6.89
CA ASN A 6 5.03 -16.53 -5.44
C ASN A 6 4.65 -15.14 -4.95
N ILE A 7 3.56 -15.07 -4.18
CA ILE A 7 3.03 -13.87 -3.54
C ILE A 7 4.04 -13.43 -2.47
N VAL A 8 4.59 -12.22 -2.61
CA VAL A 8 5.44 -11.59 -1.59
C VAL A 8 4.54 -10.79 -0.66
N PHE A 9 4.42 -11.25 0.59
CA PHE A 9 3.72 -10.53 1.65
C PHE A 9 4.64 -9.47 2.25
N SER A 10 4.26 -8.21 2.16
CA SER A 10 4.90 -7.13 2.91
C SER A 10 3.93 -5.97 3.08
N ASP A 11 3.70 -5.54 4.33
CA ASP A 11 3.03 -4.27 4.66
C ASP A 11 3.83 -3.03 4.18
N SER A 12 4.98 -3.25 3.55
CA SER A 12 5.87 -2.23 2.98
C SER A 12 5.91 -2.38 1.47
N ILE A 13 5.72 -1.28 0.74
CA ILE A 13 5.90 -1.24 -0.71
C ILE A 13 7.39 -1.47 -1.01
N ILE A 14 7.69 -2.55 -1.73
CA ILE A 14 9.06 -2.87 -2.14
C ILE A 14 9.35 -2.10 -3.42
N PHE A 15 10.49 -1.40 -3.46
CA PHE A 15 10.89 -0.61 -4.62
C PHE A 15 10.88 -1.43 -5.93
N MET A 16 11.34 -2.68 -5.87
CA MET A 16 11.41 -3.55 -7.05
C MET A 16 10.04 -3.90 -7.62
N ASP A 17 9.02 -4.07 -6.78
CA ASP A 17 7.65 -4.34 -7.25
C ASP A 17 7.13 -3.15 -8.07
N VAL A 18 7.37 -1.92 -7.60
CA VAL A 18 6.99 -0.70 -8.32
C VAL A 18 7.84 -0.53 -9.59
N TRP A 19 9.12 -0.87 -9.50
CA TRP A 19 10.06 -0.82 -10.63
C TRP A 19 9.62 -1.70 -11.79
N ASP A 20 9.25 -2.95 -11.51
CA ASP A 20 8.81 -3.90 -12.51
C ASP A 20 7.51 -3.44 -13.20
N LEU A 21 6.57 -2.84 -12.45
CA LEU A 21 5.35 -2.24 -13.02
C LEU A 21 5.63 -1.10 -14.02
N SER A 22 6.73 -0.37 -13.80
CA SER A 22 7.14 0.75 -14.66
C SER A 22 7.98 0.32 -15.86
N ASN A 23 8.35 -0.97 -15.96
CA ASN A 23 9.37 -1.48 -16.88
C ASN A 23 10.70 -0.69 -16.81
N GLY A 24 11.05 -0.17 -15.63
CA GLY A 24 12.24 0.65 -15.40
C GLY A 24 12.22 2.00 -16.14
N CYS A 25 11.04 2.56 -16.40
CA CYS A 25 10.86 3.87 -17.03
C CYS A 25 10.19 4.86 -16.07
N CYS A 26 10.49 6.15 -16.22
CA CYS A 26 9.75 7.19 -15.51
C CYS A 26 8.29 7.21 -16.00
N GLU A 27 7.36 7.06 -15.07
CA GLU A 27 5.93 6.96 -15.36
C GLU A 27 5.25 8.30 -15.73
N ILE A 28 6.00 9.41 -15.68
CA ILE A 28 5.56 10.75 -16.14
C ILE A 28 6.19 11.12 -17.49
N CYS A 29 7.51 11.04 -17.64
CA CYS A 29 8.20 11.50 -18.85
C CYS A 29 8.64 10.38 -19.80
N GLY A 30 8.52 9.11 -19.40
CA GLY A 30 8.82 7.95 -20.24
C GLY A 30 10.30 7.60 -20.40
N ILE A 31 11.23 8.38 -19.83
CA ILE A 31 12.66 8.08 -19.96
C ILE A 31 13.01 6.75 -19.30
N LYS A 32 13.94 6.01 -19.91
CA LYS A 32 14.52 4.82 -19.27
C LYS A 32 15.40 5.26 -18.11
N LEU A 33 15.25 4.60 -16.96
CA LEU A 33 16.00 4.89 -15.75
C LEU A 33 17.09 3.84 -15.54
N ASP A 34 18.16 4.26 -14.88
CA ASP A 34 19.24 3.39 -14.46
C ASP A 34 19.09 3.07 -12.97
N LEU A 35 18.91 1.79 -12.65
CA LEU A 35 18.73 1.32 -11.28
C LEU A 35 19.94 1.65 -10.39
N SER A 36 21.16 1.69 -10.96
CA SER A 36 22.38 2.01 -10.22
C SER A 36 22.40 3.45 -9.68
N LYS A 37 21.58 4.33 -10.26
CA LYS A 37 21.43 5.72 -9.84
C LYS A 37 20.46 5.89 -8.66
N ARG A 38 19.77 4.84 -8.22
CA ARG A 38 18.84 4.95 -7.09
C ARG A 38 19.56 5.51 -5.85
N GLY A 39 19.03 6.59 -5.28
CA GLY A 39 19.63 7.28 -4.12
C GLY A 39 20.72 8.30 -4.47
N CYS A 40 21.11 8.46 -5.73
CA CYS A 40 21.89 9.62 -6.17
C CYS A 40 21.03 10.90 -6.14
N PHE A 41 21.69 12.06 -6.24
CA PHE A 41 21.02 13.36 -6.44
C PHE A 41 20.86 13.76 -7.92
N CYS A 42 21.10 12.81 -8.84
CA CYS A 42 21.01 13.02 -10.28
C CYS A 42 19.55 13.06 -10.78
N ASP A 43 19.28 13.84 -11.83
CA ASP A 43 17.90 14.11 -12.30
C ASP A 43 17.15 12.85 -12.75
N ASP A 44 17.87 11.85 -13.23
CA ASP A 44 17.36 10.57 -13.69
C ASP A 44 17.44 9.45 -12.65
N ALA A 45 17.72 9.79 -11.37
CA ALA A 45 17.62 8.82 -10.27
C ALA A 45 16.19 8.29 -10.18
N PRO A 46 15.97 6.97 -10.10
CA PRO A 46 14.63 6.43 -9.90
C PRO A 46 14.18 6.55 -8.45
N GLU A 47 12.97 7.07 -8.26
CA GLU A 47 12.33 7.28 -6.97
C GLU A 47 10.89 6.74 -7.01
N VAL A 48 10.45 6.15 -5.89
CA VAL A 48 9.05 5.77 -5.70
C VAL A 48 8.29 7.01 -5.25
N ASP A 49 7.21 7.32 -5.94
CA ASP A 49 6.29 8.39 -5.55
C ASP A 49 4.84 7.91 -5.60
N HIS A 50 3.96 8.62 -4.90
CA HIS A 50 2.53 8.33 -4.90
C HIS A 50 1.83 8.99 -6.07
N ILE A 51 0.99 8.24 -6.80
CA ILE A 51 0.16 8.78 -7.90
C ILE A 51 -0.78 9.85 -7.34
N ILE A 52 -1.60 9.49 -6.36
CA ILE A 52 -2.32 10.43 -5.52
C ILE A 52 -1.42 10.76 -4.32
N PRO A 53 -0.99 12.03 -4.13
CA PRO A 53 -0.13 12.40 -3.01
C PRO A 53 -0.72 11.99 -1.66
N PHE A 54 0.13 11.51 -0.75
CA PHE A 54 -0.27 11.13 0.61
C PHE A 54 -1.01 12.26 1.34
N THR A 55 -0.53 13.50 1.19
CA THR A 55 -1.15 14.71 1.76
C THR A 55 -2.54 15.03 1.21
N ARG A 56 -2.93 14.42 0.08
CA ARG A 56 -4.27 14.52 -0.50
C ARG A 56 -5.15 13.30 -0.19
N GLY A 57 -4.68 12.39 0.67
CA GLY A 57 -5.41 11.18 1.08
C GLY A 57 -4.98 9.92 0.34
N GLY A 58 -4.01 10.01 -0.59
CA GLY A 58 -3.50 8.83 -1.30
C GLY A 58 -2.92 7.78 -0.35
N HIS A 59 -3.13 6.50 -0.67
CA HIS A 59 -2.64 5.41 0.17
C HIS A 59 -1.17 5.13 -0.14
N HIS A 60 -0.42 4.73 0.87
CA HIS A 60 0.85 4.05 0.63
C HIS A 60 0.53 2.59 0.28
N ALA A 61 0.25 2.36 -1.00
CA ALA A 61 -0.11 1.07 -1.56
C ALA A 61 0.44 0.91 -2.98
N ILE A 62 0.66 -0.32 -3.43
CA ILE A 62 1.27 -0.59 -4.74
C ILE A 62 0.52 0.12 -5.87
N TYR A 63 -0.81 0.08 -5.82
CA TYR A 63 -1.69 0.62 -6.84
C TYR A 63 -1.69 2.16 -6.89
N ASN A 64 -1.24 2.80 -5.81
CA ASN A 64 -1.09 4.24 -5.71
C ASN A 64 0.39 4.66 -5.72
N THR A 65 1.29 3.80 -6.16
CA THR A 65 2.71 4.13 -6.35
C THR A 65 3.15 3.94 -7.79
N GLN A 66 4.22 4.65 -8.14
CA GLN A 66 4.85 4.63 -9.46
C GLN A 66 6.33 4.97 -9.33
N ILE A 67 7.12 4.59 -10.35
CA ILE A 67 8.51 5.04 -10.48
C ILE A 67 8.58 6.34 -11.25
N LEU A 68 9.24 7.34 -10.68
CA LEU A 68 9.56 8.61 -11.34
C LEU A 68 11.07 8.81 -11.38
N CYS A 69 11.55 9.56 -12.37
CA CYS A 69 12.86 10.18 -12.21
C CYS A 69 12.78 11.29 -11.15
N ARG A 70 13.89 11.51 -10.44
CA ARG A 70 13.99 12.54 -9.40
C ARG A 70 13.55 13.93 -9.88
N SER A 71 13.90 14.32 -11.10
CA SER A 71 13.47 15.60 -11.69
C SER A 71 11.94 15.69 -11.82
N CYS A 72 11.29 14.63 -12.31
CA CYS A 72 9.82 14.56 -12.40
C CYS A 72 9.17 14.53 -11.03
N ASN A 73 9.72 13.75 -10.09
CA ASN A 73 9.21 13.66 -8.73
C ASN A 73 9.23 15.03 -8.03
N GLN A 74 10.34 15.76 -8.10
CA GLN A 74 10.45 17.12 -7.55
C GLN A 74 9.48 18.10 -8.19
N LYS A 75 9.33 18.06 -9.53
CA LYS A 75 8.39 18.93 -10.26
C LYS A 75 6.92 18.64 -9.90
N LYS A 76 6.59 17.37 -9.67
CA LYS A 76 5.27 16.92 -9.23
C LYS A 76 4.98 17.40 -7.82
N GLY A 77 5.85 17.10 -6.85
CA GLY A 77 5.62 17.41 -5.45
C GLY A 77 4.26 16.90 -4.96
N ASN A 78 3.44 17.79 -4.39
CA ASN A 78 2.09 17.45 -3.92
C ASN A 78 0.98 17.67 -4.95
N LYS A 79 1.31 17.90 -6.22
CA LYS A 79 0.33 18.09 -7.30
C LYS A 79 -0.25 16.73 -7.68
N LEU A 80 -1.50 16.76 -8.15
CA LEU A 80 -2.14 15.63 -8.80
C LEU A 80 -2.35 16.02 -10.26
N LEU A 81 -1.59 15.39 -11.16
CA LEU A 81 -1.69 15.65 -12.60
C LEU A 81 -2.92 14.92 -13.18
N LEU A 82 -3.49 15.44 -14.26
CA LEU A 82 -4.67 14.82 -14.90
C LEU A 82 -4.36 13.41 -15.43
N SER A 83 -3.20 13.23 -16.07
CA SER A 83 -2.73 11.92 -16.55
C SER A 83 -2.53 10.91 -15.42
N GLU A 84 -2.15 11.38 -14.23
CA GLU A 84 -2.01 10.56 -13.04
C GLU A 84 -3.36 10.20 -12.44
N LEU A 85 -4.35 11.09 -12.51
CA LEU A 85 -5.71 10.77 -12.07
C LEU A 85 -6.33 9.65 -12.91
N GLU A 86 -6.17 9.69 -14.23
CA GLU A 86 -6.59 8.59 -15.11
C GLU A 86 -5.86 7.29 -14.77
N LYS A 87 -4.55 7.36 -14.52
CA LYS A 87 -3.78 6.19 -14.07
C LYS A 87 -4.27 5.66 -12.73
N ALA A 88 -4.55 6.53 -11.76
CA ALA A 88 -5.07 6.15 -10.45
C ALA A 88 -6.42 5.44 -10.58
N LYS A 89 -7.29 5.89 -11.48
CA LYS A 89 -8.56 5.23 -11.79
C LYS A 89 -8.35 3.82 -12.33
N ASN A 90 -7.45 3.66 -13.28
CA ASN A 90 -7.17 2.36 -13.89
C ASN A 90 -6.49 1.39 -12.92
N ARG A 91 -5.68 1.90 -11.98
CA ARG A 91 -5.04 1.08 -10.95
C ARG A 91 -5.89 0.90 -9.70
N TRP A 92 -7.05 1.52 -9.58
CA TRP A 92 -7.83 1.40 -8.36
C TRP A 92 -8.28 -0.06 -8.14
N PRO A 93 -8.13 -0.60 -6.93
CA PRO A 93 -8.57 -1.96 -6.62
C PRO A 93 -10.06 -2.16 -6.81
N THR A 94 -10.44 -3.29 -7.42
CA THR A 94 -11.84 -3.71 -7.55
C THR A 94 -12.38 -4.37 -6.29
N GLU A 95 -11.50 -4.93 -5.45
CA GLU A 95 -11.87 -5.62 -4.21
C GLU A 95 -11.35 -4.91 -2.97
N LEU A 96 -12.27 -4.72 -2.01
CA LEU A 96 -12.01 -4.16 -0.69
C LEU A 96 -12.63 -5.07 0.37
N THR A 97 -11.87 -5.43 1.38
CA THR A 97 -12.39 -6.15 2.55
C THR A 97 -12.16 -5.34 3.81
N LEU A 98 -13.21 -5.15 4.61
CA LEU A 98 -13.10 -4.58 5.95
C LEU A 98 -13.01 -5.74 6.96
N VAL A 99 -12.00 -5.69 7.82
CA VAL A 99 -11.74 -6.74 8.82
C VAL A 99 -11.55 -6.08 10.19
N ASP A 100 -12.22 -6.63 11.21
CA ASP A 100 -12.01 -6.26 12.61
C ASP A 100 -10.71 -6.91 13.12
N LEU A 101 -9.74 -6.12 13.63
CA LEU A 101 -8.51 -6.66 14.23
C LEU A 101 -8.60 -6.83 15.76
N LYS A 102 -9.80 -6.91 16.34
CA LYS A 102 -9.96 -7.41 17.71
C LYS A 102 -9.28 -8.79 17.84
N LYS A 103 -8.74 -9.07 19.03
CA LYS A 103 -8.14 -10.40 19.30
C LYS A 103 -9.19 -11.47 19.02
N PRO A 104 -8.83 -12.61 18.41
CA PRO A 104 -9.66 -13.80 18.53
C PRO A 104 -9.83 -14.16 20.01
N ASP A 105 -10.97 -14.76 20.37
CA ASP A 105 -11.28 -15.17 21.73
C ASP A 105 -10.11 -15.92 22.36
N THR A 106 -9.70 -15.46 23.54
CA THR A 106 -8.55 -15.95 24.30
C THR A 106 -8.59 -17.48 24.43
N LYS A 107 -7.65 -18.20 23.81
CA LYS A 107 -7.48 -19.63 24.09
C LYS A 107 -6.85 -19.78 25.47
N TYR A 108 -7.64 -20.28 26.41
CA TYR A 108 -7.17 -20.69 27.73
C TYR A 108 -6.36 -21.98 27.61
N SER A 109 -5.21 -22.04 28.27
CA SER A 109 -4.44 -23.29 28.40
C SER A 109 -4.31 -23.64 29.87
N THR A 110 -4.63 -24.88 30.23
CA THR A 110 -4.49 -25.38 31.60
C THR A 110 -3.19 -26.15 31.69
N ASN A 111 -2.32 -25.77 32.62
CA ASN A 111 -1.10 -26.53 32.87
C ASN A 111 -1.40 -27.82 33.65
N LYS A 112 -0.40 -28.72 33.78
CA LYS A 112 -0.55 -30.01 34.47
C LYS A 112 -0.94 -29.89 35.96
N SER A 113 -0.80 -28.71 36.56
CA SER A 113 -1.19 -28.40 37.95
C SER A 113 -2.61 -27.84 38.06
N GLY A 114 -3.38 -27.81 36.96
CA GLY A 114 -4.76 -27.30 36.94
C GLY A 114 -4.86 -25.77 36.87
N VAL A 115 -3.73 -25.05 36.78
CA VAL A 115 -3.74 -23.59 36.69
C VAL A 115 -3.97 -23.18 35.24
N THR A 116 -5.05 -22.45 35.01
CA THR A 116 -5.37 -21.90 33.68
C THR A 116 -4.60 -20.60 33.47
N GLY A 117 -3.71 -20.59 32.49
CA GLY A 117 -2.93 -19.42 32.08
C GLY A 117 -3.21 -19.03 30.64
N VAL A 118 -3.00 -17.75 30.31
CA VAL A 118 -3.09 -17.27 28.93
C VAL A 118 -1.79 -17.67 28.21
N SER A 119 -1.84 -18.69 27.36
CA SER A 119 -0.66 -19.14 26.60
C SER A 119 -0.36 -18.15 25.47
N GLN A 120 0.74 -17.41 25.64
CA GLN A 120 1.44 -16.58 24.66
C GLN A 120 0.72 -15.34 24.11
N PHE A 121 1.01 -14.20 24.73
CA PHE A 121 0.90 -12.89 24.10
C PHE A 121 2.24 -12.50 23.49
N ARG A 122 2.34 -12.36 22.16
CA ARG A 122 3.22 -11.35 21.57
C ARG A 122 2.33 -10.18 21.14
N LYS A 123 2.47 -9.04 21.83
CA LYS A 123 1.77 -7.78 21.53
C LYS A 123 2.14 -7.33 20.12
N GLY A 124 1.19 -7.31 19.20
CA GLY A 124 1.22 -6.40 18.07
C GLY A 124 0.62 -5.05 18.48
N ASN A 125 1.18 -3.94 18.01
CA ASN A 125 0.75 -2.57 18.36
C ASN A 125 -0.60 -2.16 17.71
N ASN A 126 -1.24 -3.05 16.96
CA ASN A 126 -2.43 -2.76 16.14
C ASN A 126 -3.72 -3.40 16.68
N LEU A 127 -3.69 -3.88 17.92
CA LEU A 127 -4.82 -4.46 18.63
C LEU A 127 -5.97 -3.45 18.79
N GLY A 128 -7.19 -3.88 18.49
CA GLY A 128 -8.41 -3.07 18.68
C GLY A 128 -8.66 -2.04 17.57
N LYS A 129 -7.98 -2.17 16.44
CA LYS A 129 -8.17 -1.31 15.26
C LYS A 129 -8.99 -2.02 14.19
N TRP A 130 -9.58 -1.25 13.30
CA TRP A 130 -10.21 -1.73 12.07
C TRP A 130 -9.21 -1.72 10.94
N LYS A 131 -9.15 -2.80 10.16
CA LYS A 131 -8.30 -2.92 8.98
C LYS A 131 -9.14 -2.82 7.71
N SER A 132 -8.74 -1.95 6.81
CA SER A 132 -9.14 -2.01 5.41
C SER A 132 -8.04 -2.75 4.63
N LYS A 133 -8.44 -3.84 3.98
CA LYS A 133 -7.61 -4.63 3.09
C LYS A 133 -7.99 -4.32 1.65
N ILE A 134 -6.99 -4.00 0.85
CA ILE A 134 -7.13 -3.71 -0.57
C ILE A 134 -6.29 -4.72 -1.35
N ILE A 135 -6.83 -5.31 -2.41
CA ILE A 135 -6.09 -6.19 -3.31
C ILE A 135 -6.06 -5.55 -4.71
N TYR A 136 -4.86 -5.36 -5.26
CA TYR A 136 -4.67 -4.95 -6.65
C TYR A 136 -3.56 -5.78 -7.28
N ASP A 137 -3.86 -6.43 -8.41
CA ASP A 137 -2.91 -7.29 -9.15
C ASP A 137 -2.19 -8.31 -8.25
N GLY A 138 -2.95 -8.95 -7.34
CA GLY A 138 -2.43 -9.94 -6.39
C GLY A 138 -1.67 -9.36 -5.18
N VAL A 139 -1.48 -8.05 -5.12
CA VAL A 139 -0.80 -7.38 -3.99
C VAL A 139 -1.84 -6.88 -2.98
N GLU A 140 -1.67 -7.32 -1.73
CA GLU A 140 -2.46 -6.86 -0.60
C GLU A 140 -1.85 -5.59 0.03
N THR A 141 -2.66 -4.57 0.28
CA THR A 141 -2.29 -3.43 1.13
C THR A 141 -3.28 -3.23 2.27
N VAL A 142 -2.77 -2.74 3.40
CA VAL A 142 -3.45 -2.69 4.68
C VAL A 142 -3.45 -1.27 5.23
N ARG A 143 -4.62 -0.77 5.64
CA ARG A 143 -4.72 0.47 6.43
C ARG A 143 -5.53 0.26 7.69
N LEU A 144 -5.08 0.90 8.77
CA LEU A 144 -5.66 0.76 10.11
C LEU A 144 -6.44 2.02 10.51
N PHE A 145 -7.57 1.83 11.18
CA PHE A 145 -8.50 2.85 11.65
C PHE A 145 -8.89 2.56 13.10
N ASN A 146 -9.31 3.57 13.85
CA ASN A 146 -9.71 3.36 15.25
C ASN A 146 -11.15 2.84 15.33
N THR A 147 -12.01 3.22 14.38
CA THR A 147 -13.41 2.77 14.30
C THR A 147 -13.76 2.17 12.95
N PHE A 148 -14.87 1.42 12.90
CA PHE A 148 -15.40 0.84 11.67
C PHE A 148 -15.88 1.95 10.73
N GLU A 149 -16.57 2.92 11.30
CA GLU A 149 -17.15 4.06 10.63
C GLU A 149 -16.05 4.90 9.97
N GLU A 150 -14.91 5.10 10.64
CA GLU A 150 -13.74 5.76 10.06
C GLU A 150 -13.20 5.00 8.84
N ALA A 151 -13.09 3.67 8.92
CA ALA A 151 -12.60 2.86 7.80
C ALA A 151 -13.55 2.93 6.58
N VAL A 152 -14.86 2.83 6.82
CA VAL A 152 -15.90 2.92 5.78
C VAL A 152 -15.96 4.32 5.18
N PHE A 153 -15.99 5.36 6.02
CA PHE A 153 -16.05 6.75 5.59
C PHE A 153 -14.84 7.10 4.73
N PHE A 154 -13.65 6.76 5.21
CA PHE A 154 -12.41 7.06 4.50
C PHE A 154 -12.36 6.38 3.12
N ARG A 155 -12.86 5.13 3.01
CA ARG A 155 -13.00 4.47 1.71
C ARG A 155 -13.92 5.25 0.77
N LYS A 156 -15.15 5.56 1.21
CA LYS A 156 -16.17 6.22 0.39
C LYS A 156 -15.71 7.60 -0.09
N GLU A 157 -15.02 8.34 0.78
CA GLU A 157 -14.48 9.65 0.41
C GLU A 157 -13.40 9.54 -0.67
N MET A 158 -12.57 8.49 -0.65
CA MET A 158 -11.59 8.25 -1.70
C MET A 158 -12.23 7.89 -3.04
N GLU A 159 -13.21 6.97 -3.03
CA GLU A 159 -14.00 6.60 -4.22
C GLU A 159 -14.65 7.83 -4.86
N LYS A 160 -15.35 8.61 -4.04
CA LYS A 160 -16.02 9.84 -4.48
C LYS A 160 -15.04 10.90 -4.99
N LYS A 161 -13.94 11.14 -4.27
CA LYS A 161 -12.99 12.21 -4.59
C LYS A 161 -12.23 11.96 -5.89
N TYR A 162 -11.88 10.71 -6.16
CA TYR A 162 -11.09 10.36 -7.35
C TYR A 162 -11.94 9.77 -8.48
N ASN A 163 -13.24 9.59 -8.24
CA ASN A 163 -14.19 8.97 -9.17
C ASN A 163 -13.68 7.60 -9.63
N VAL A 164 -13.39 6.77 -8.63
CA VAL A 164 -12.78 5.43 -8.70
C VAL A 164 -13.64 4.40 -8.01
#